data_AF-A0A8G1EHN2-F1
#
_entry.id   AF-A0A8G1EHN2-F1
#
_cell.length_a   1.000
_cell.length_b   1.000
_cell.length_c   1.000
_cell.angle_alpha   90.00
_cell.angle_beta   90.00
_cell.angle_gamma   90.00
#
_symmetry.space_group_name_H-M   'P 1'
#
loop_
_entity.id
_entity.type
_entity.pdbx_description
1 polymer ?
#
loop_
_entity_poly.entity_id
_entity_poly.type
_entity_poly.pdbx_seq_one_letter_code
_entity_poly.pdbx_strand_id
1 'polypeptide(L)' 'MAVTRYVPVSEEVWSDLSALKGPGQTYDDLLASMIEQEKKRRFVEEMDRIEGEGEFVEMGFGGRGCG' A
#
# COMPACT_ATOMS: atom_id res chain seq x y z
N MET A 1 3.03 -6.46 24.56
CA MET A 1 2.48 -5.13 24.92
C MET A 1 2.05 -4.45 23.62
N ALA A 2 0.76 -4.15 23.43
CA ALA A 2 0.28 -3.41 22.27
C ALA A 2 0.28 -1.92 22.61
N VAL A 3 0.95 -1.09 21.79
CA VAL A 3 0.92 0.37 21.93
C VAL A 3 -0.38 0.86 21.31
N THR A 4 -1.32 1.30 22.14
CA THR A 4 -2.53 1.98 21.68
C THR A 4 -2.18 3.43 21.32
N ARG A 5 -2.10 3.73 20.02
CA ARG A 5 -2.03 5.10 19.49
C ARG A 5 -3.40 5.52 19.00
N TYR A 6 -3.86 6.70 19.39
CA TYR A 6 -5.15 7.25 19.00
C TYR A 6 -4.96 8.24 17.86
N VAL A 7 -5.79 8.14 16.82
CA VAL A 7 -5.87 9.12 15.75
C VAL A 7 -7.14 9.93 16.00
N PRO A 8 -7.05 11.25 16.28
CA PRO A 8 -8.24 12.09 16.36
C PRO A 8 -8.85 12.22 14.96
N VAL A 9 -10.14 11.92 14.85
CA VAL A 9 -10.91 12.06 13.61
C VAL A 9 -12.13 12.94 13.87
N SER A 10 -12.63 13.60 12.83
CA SER A 10 -13.90 14.32 12.91
C SER A 10 -15.07 13.34 12.99
N GLU A 11 -16.22 13.82 13.45
CA GLU A 11 -17.44 13.01 13.56
C GLU A 11 -17.90 12.48 12.18
N GLU A 12 -17.76 13.29 11.14
CA GLU A 12 -18.06 12.91 9.76
C GLU A 12 -17.19 11.73 9.31
N VAL A 13 -15.87 11.84 9.47
CA VAL A 13 -14.92 10.77 9.13
C VAL A 13 -15.18 9.51 9.96
N TRP A 14 -15.58 9.66 11.22
CA TRP A 14 -15.95 8.53 12.07
C TRP A 14 -17.22 7.82 11.58
N SER A 15 -18.23 8.59 11.17
CA SER A 15 -19.47 8.06 10.59
C SER A 15 -19.16 7.23 9.33
N ASP A 16 -18.36 7.77 8.41
CA ASP A 16 -17.97 7.09 7.18
C ASP A 16 -17.17 5.81 7.47
N LEU A 17 -16.19 5.86 8.36
CA LEU A 17 -15.43 4.68 8.80
C LEU A 17 -16.34 3.61 9.42
N SER A 18 -17.33 4.02 10.20
CA SER A 18 -18.29 3.10 10.82
C SER A 18 -19.21 2.44 9.79
N ALA A 19 -19.59 3.17 8.73
CA ALA A 19 -20.41 2.65 7.63
C ALA A 19 -19.63 1.66 6.75
N LEU A 20 -18.31 1.86 6.61
CA LEU A 20 -17.42 0.98 5.86
C LEU A 20 -17.07 -0.32 6.61
N LYS A 21 -17.24 -0.33 7.94
CA LYS A 21 -16.88 -1.47 8.79
C LYS A 21 -17.84 -2.65 8.56
N GLY A 22 -17.28 -3.81 8.18
CA GLY A 22 -18.04 -5.05 8.03
C GLY A 22 -18.51 -5.68 9.36
N PRO A 23 -19.48 -6.60 9.32
CA PRO A 23 -19.92 -7.35 10.50
C PRO A 23 -18.76 -8.21 11.05
N GLY A 24 -18.48 -8.07 12.35
CA GLY A 24 -17.41 -8.82 13.03
C GLY A 24 -15.98 -8.31 12.79
N GLN A 25 -15.78 -7.34 11.88
CA GLN A 25 -14.47 -6.75 11.59
C GLN A 25 -14.07 -5.72 12.67
N THR A 26 -12.77 -5.57 12.98
CA THR A 26 -12.29 -4.46 13.82
C THR A 26 -11.88 -3.25 12.98
N TYR A 27 -11.76 -2.08 13.61
CA TYR A 27 -11.23 -0.90 12.92
C TYR A 27 -9.76 -1.07 12.51
N ASP A 28 -9.00 -1.91 13.23
CA ASP A 28 -7.62 -2.23 12.86
C ASP A 28 -7.58 -3.01 11.55
N ASP A 29 -8.45 -4.02 11.40
CA ASP A 29 -8.58 -4.80 10.15
C ASP A 29 -9.03 -3.91 8.97
N LEU A 30 -9.97 -2.99 9.21
CA LEU A 30 -10.44 -2.05 8.19
C LEU A 30 -9.31 -1.11 7.75
N LEU A 31 -8.61 -0.50 8.71
CA LEU A 31 -7.48 0.39 8.44
C LEU A 31 -6.33 -0.35 7.73
N ALA A 32 -6.03 -1.58 8.14
CA ALA A 32 -5.03 -2.42 7.48
C ALA A 32 -5.38 -2.68 6.00
N SER A 33 -6.64 -3.02 5.72
CA SER A 33 -7.12 -3.22 4.35
C SER A 33 -7.04 -1.94 3.51
N MET A 34 -7.41 -0.78 4.08
CA MET A 34 -7.31 0.50 3.37
C MET A 34 -5.84 0.87 3.07
N ILE A 35 -4.93 0.62 4.01
CA ILE A 35 -3.49 0.83 3.82
C ILE A 35 -2.95 -0.06 2.69
N GLU A 36 -3.37 -1.33 2.64
CA GLU A 36 -2.96 -2.25 1.58
C GLU A 36 -3.44 -1.79 0.20
N GLN A 37 -4.69 -1.35 0.10
CA GLN A 37 -5.25 -0.81 -1.14
C GLN A 37 -4.49 0.45 -1.61
N GLU A 38 -4.21 1.39 -0.70
CA GLU A 38 -3.46 2.61 -1.04
C GLU A 38 -2.02 2.31 -1.47
N LYS A 39 -1.35 1.34 -0.83
CA LYS A 39 -0.02 0.88 -1.25
C LYS A 39 -0.06 0.29 -2.65
N LYS A 40 -1.06 -0.55 -2.95
CA LYS A 40 -1.23 -1.15 -4.27
C LYS A 40 -1.49 -0.08 -5.34
N ARG A 41 -2.31 0.92 -5.03
CA ARG A 41 -2.59 2.05 -5.94
C ARG A 41 -1.32 2.82 -6.29
N ARG A 42 -0.56 3.24 -5.27
CA ARG A 42 0.72 3.94 -5.47
C ARG A 42 1.74 3.10 -6.23
N PHE A 43 1.77 1.79 -5.99
CA PHE A 43 2.67 0.89 -6.70
C PHE A 43 2.35 0.82 -8.19
N VAL A 44 1.06 0.73 -8.55
CA VAL A 44 0.62 0.73 -9.95
C VAL A 44 0.91 2.08 -10.60
N GLU A 45 0.64 3.20 -9.93
CA GLU A 45 0.95 4.55 -10.44
C GLU A 45 2.46 4.75 -10.65
N GLU A 46 3.30 4.20 -9.77
CA GLU A 46 4.75 4.27 -9.90
C GLU A 46 5.27 3.36 -11.03
N MET A 47 4.70 2.16 -11.21
CA MET A 47 5.02 1.31 -12.37
C MET A 47 4.67 2.00 -13.69
N ASP A 48 3.48 2.59 -13.80
CA ASP A 48 3.03 3.30 -15.00
C ASP A 48 3.97 4.47 -15.35
N ARG A 49 4.47 5.20 -14.33
CA ARG A 49 5.49 6.23 -14.51
C ARG A 49 6.81 5.66 -15.03
N ILE A 50 7.30 4.56 -14.45
CA ILE A 50 8.56 3.92 -14.87
C ILE A 50 8.44 3.36 -16.28
N GLU A 51 7.29 2.81 -16.67
CA GLU A 51 7.04 2.32 -18.04
C GLU A 51 6.94 3.47 -19.06
N GLY A 52 6.39 4.62 -18.65
CA GLY A 52 6.30 5.82 -19.49
C GLY A 52 7.62 6.56 -19.71
N GLU A 53 8.56 6.50 -18.75
CA GLU A 53 9.85 7.22 -18.79
C GLU A 53 11.07 6.30 -18.93
N GLY A 54 10.91 4.97 -18.87
CA GLY A 54 12.01 4.02 -18.68
C GLY A 54 12.74 3.61 -19.96
N GLU A 55 14.01 4.04 -20.09
CA GLU A 55 15.01 3.30 -20.86
C GLU A 55 15.32 2.00 -20.11
N PHE A 56 14.65 0.90 -20.49
CA PHE A 56 14.91 -0.42 -19.92
C PHE A 56 16.30 -0.92 -20.35
N VAL A 57 17.28 -0.87 -19.44
CA VAL A 57 18.61 -1.42 -19.69
C VAL A 57 18.66 -2.91 -19.34
N GLU A 58 19.25 -3.70 -20.25
CA GLU A 58 19.43 -5.13 -20.05
C GLU A 58 20.39 -5.37 -18.87
N MET A 59 19.93 -6.11 -17.85
CA MET A 59 20.80 -6.51 -16.74
C MET A 59 21.80 -7.56 -17.25
N GLY A 60 22.97 -7.10 -17.67
CA GLY A 60 24.07 -7.96 -18.07
C GLY A 60 24.51 -8.85 -16.91
N PHE A 61 24.04 -10.10 -16.89
CA PHE A 61 24.60 -11.15 -16.04
C PHE A 61 26.04 -11.41 -16.51
N GLY A 62 26.99 -10.72 -15.89
CA GLY A 62 28.43 -10.88 -16.11
C GLY A 62 28.95 -12.22 -15.60
N GLY A 63 28.51 -13.32 -16.21
CA GLY A 63 29.08 -14.65 -16.03
C GLY A 63 30.39 -14.76 -16.80
N ARG A 64 31.48 -14.23 -16.24
CA ARG A 64 32.83 -14.61 -16.67
C ARG A 64 33.08 -16.05 -16.26
N GLY A 65 32.69 -17.00 -17.12
CA GLY A 65 33.27 -18.34 -17.13
C GLY A 65 34.69 -18.22 -17.65
N CYS A 66 35.68 -18.40 -16.77
CA CYS A 66 37.05 -18.65 -17.16
C CYS A 66 37.13 -19.99 -17.89
N GLY A 67 37.66 -19.98 -19.11
CA GLY A 67 38.06 -21.15 -19.89
C GLY A 67 39.32 -20.82 -20.66
#